data_AF-A0A4V6KPI9-F1
#
_entry.id   AF-A0A4V6KPI9-F1
#
_cell.length_a   1.000
_cell.length_b   1.000
_cell.length_c   1.000
_cell.angle_alpha   90.00
_cell.angle_beta   90.00
_cell.angle_gamma   90.00
#
_symmetry.space_group_name_H-M   'P 1'
#
loop_
_entity.id
_entity.type
_entity.pdbx_description
1 polymer ?
#
loop_
_entity_poly.entity_id
_entity_poly.type
_entity_poly.pdbx_seq_one_letter_code
_entity_poly.pdbx_strand_id
1 'polypeptide(L)'
;MDRQLWVTRYNPSERYPEGKYPNRSIHDTGLGQYTADNQPIDNTDDVVWLTTGTTHVARAEEWPIMPTEWVHALLKPWNFFDETPTLNLNGQKQQ
;
A
#
# COMPACT_ATOMS: atom_id res chain seq x y z
N MET A 1 6.64 -3.04 11.83
CA MET A 1 5.41 -2.32 11.38
C MET A 1 4.47 -2.01 12.56
N ASP A 2 4.43 -0.78 13.04
CA ASP A 2 3.54 -0.28 14.11
C ASP A 2 2.35 0.55 13.60
N ARG A 3 2.29 0.82 12.29
CA ARG A 3 1.24 1.61 11.61
C ARG A 3 0.66 0.86 10.41
N GLN A 4 -0.61 1.10 10.12
CA GLN A 4 -1.29 0.57 8.91
C GLN A 4 -0.98 1.39 7.65
N LEU A 5 -0.62 2.66 7.80
CA LEU A 5 -0.36 3.60 6.72
C LEU A 5 0.88 4.43 7.04
N TRP A 6 1.76 4.57 6.05
CA TRP A 6 2.88 5.50 6.09
C TRP A 6 2.88 6.36 4.83
N VAL A 7 3.36 7.59 4.97
CA VAL A 7 3.58 8.50 3.84
C VAL A 7 5.00 9.02 3.96
N THR A 8 5.78 8.90 2.90
CA THR A 8 7.13 9.45 2.80
C THR A 8 7.22 10.32 1.56
N ARG A 9 8.10 11.31 1.56
CA ARG A 9 8.45 11.99 0.31
C ARG A 9 9.17 11.00 -0.60
N TYR A 10 8.95 11.10 -1.92
CA TYR A 10 9.60 10.24 -2.88
C TYR A 10 11.13 10.36 -2.81
N ASN A 11 11.79 9.20 -2.67
CA ASN A 11 13.23 9.07 -2.75
C ASN A 11 13.59 7.81 -3.54
N PRO A 12 14.35 7.91 -4.65
CA PRO A 12 14.65 6.75 -5.51
C PRO A 12 15.45 5.63 -4.83
N SER A 13 16.10 5.89 -3.68
CA SER A 13 16.78 4.85 -2.89
C SER A 13 15.88 4.13 -1.88
N GLU A 14 14.71 4.67 -1.55
CA GLU A 14 13.79 4.15 -0.54
C GLU A 14 12.78 3.19 -1.17
N ARG A 15 13.17 1.93 -1.32
CA ARG A 15 12.39 0.92 -2.06
C ARG A 15 11.81 -0.19 -1.21
N TYR A 16 12.42 -0.44 -0.06
CA TYR A 16 12.12 -1.61 0.77
C TYR A 16 11.64 -1.13 2.14
N PRO A 17 10.42 -1.49 2.57
CA PRO A 17 9.82 -0.94 3.79
C PRO A 17 10.47 -1.45 5.08
N GLU A 18 11.23 -2.54 5.02
CA GLU A 18 12.02 -3.10 6.13
C GLU A 18 13.54 -3.04 5.84
N GLY A 19 13.94 -2.26 4.81
CA GLY A 19 15.32 -2.12 4.38
C GLY A 19 15.80 -3.16 3.36
N LYS A 20 16.97 -2.90 2.76
CA LYS A 20 17.52 -3.70 1.64
C LYS A 20 18.02 -5.09 2.05
N TYR A 21 18.48 -5.24 3.29
CA TYR A 21 19.10 -6.48 3.79
C TYR A 21 18.41 -6.94 5.09
N PRO A 22 17.18 -7.47 5.02
CA PRO A 22 16.35 -7.74 6.21
C PRO A 22 16.77 -8.99 6.99
N ASN A 23 17.46 -9.95 6.35
CA ASN A 23 17.76 -11.23 6.96
C ASN A 23 18.65 -11.07 8.20
N ARG A 24 18.13 -11.44 9.37
CA ARG A 24 18.78 -11.27 10.69
C ARG A 24 19.16 -9.83 11.02
N SER A 25 18.49 -8.83 10.42
CA SER A 25 18.67 -7.45 10.84
C SER A 25 18.21 -7.27 12.29
N ILE A 26 18.97 -6.50 13.07
CA ILE A 26 18.61 -6.07 14.42
C ILE A 26 18.16 -4.60 14.46
N HIS A 27 18.18 -3.93 13.30
CA HIS A 27 17.85 -2.52 13.15
C HIS A 27 16.87 -2.33 12.00
N ASP A 28 15.93 -1.40 12.19
CA ASP A 28 15.09 -0.92 11.09
C ASP A 28 15.93 -0.02 10.18
N THR A 29 15.96 -0.35 8.89
CA THR A 29 16.61 0.44 7.83
C THR A 29 15.63 0.76 6.70
N GLY A 30 14.34 0.64 6.97
CA GLY A 30 13.21 0.91 6.09
C GLY A 30 12.39 2.09 6.60
N LEU A 31 11.07 1.90 6.73
CA LEU A 31 10.10 2.99 6.99
C LEU A 31 10.37 3.77 8.28
N GLY A 32 10.82 3.10 9.35
CA GLY A 32 11.17 3.81 10.58
C GLY A 32 12.34 4.77 10.40
N GLN A 33 13.29 4.44 9.50
CA GLN A 33 14.39 5.34 9.15
C GLN A 33 13.96 6.41 8.12
N TYR A 34 13.18 6.03 7.10
CA TYR A 34 12.75 6.95 6.03
C TYR A 34 11.85 8.08 6.54
N THR A 35 11.22 7.90 7.70
CA THR A 35 10.32 8.90 8.30
C THR A 35 10.96 9.66 9.46
N ALA A 36 12.18 9.30 9.88
CA ALA A 36 12.81 9.83 11.08
C ALA A 36 13.15 11.33 11.00
N ASP A 37 13.33 11.85 9.80
CA ASP A 37 13.66 13.26 9.54
C ASP A 37 12.40 14.15 9.41
N ASN A 38 11.20 13.57 9.47
CA ASN A 38 9.91 14.26 9.43
C ASN A 38 9.83 15.32 8.32
N GLN A 39 10.24 14.94 7.10
CA GLN A 39 10.14 15.85 5.96
C GLN A 39 8.70 16.32 5.74
N PRO A 40 8.50 17.59 5.32
CA PRO A 40 7.17 18.04 4.93
C PRO A 40 6.67 17.19 3.75
N ILE A 41 5.35 16.97 3.66
CA ILE A 41 4.72 16.18 2.59
C ILE A 41 3.63 16.97 1.85
N ASP A 42 3.39 18.22 2.25
CA ASP A 42 2.36 19.03 1.62
C ASP A 42 2.79 19.44 0.19
N ASN A 43 1.95 19.09 -0.79
CA ASN A 43 2.13 19.43 -2.20
C ASN A 43 3.49 18.97 -2.77
N THR A 44 3.92 17.76 -2.41
CA THR A 44 5.13 17.12 -2.95
C THR A 44 4.85 15.79 -3.64
N ASP A 45 5.88 15.25 -4.29
CA ASP A 45 5.86 13.89 -4.81
C ASP A 45 6.07 12.93 -3.64
N ASP A 46 5.05 12.14 -3.32
CA ASP A 46 4.99 11.31 -2.13
C ASP A 46 4.71 9.85 -2.47
N VAL A 47 5.13 8.96 -1.56
CA VAL A 47 4.90 7.53 -1.62
C VAL A 47 4.05 7.11 -0.43
N VAL A 48 2.95 6.40 -0.72
CA VAL A 48 2.08 5.79 0.30
C VAL A 48 2.44 4.32 0.46
N TRP A 49 2.68 3.90 1.71
CA TRP A 49 2.95 2.52 2.07
C TRP A 49 1.77 1.98 2.90
N LEU A 50 1.06 1.00 2.35
CA LEU A 50 -0.11 0.38 2.99
C LEU A 50 0.25 -0.99 3.57
N THR A 51 0.11 -1.15 4.88
CA THR A 51 0.27 -2.44 5.56
C THR A 51 -1.09 -3.12 5.68
N THR A 52 -1.26 -4.24 4.98
CA THR A 52 -2.40 -5.14 5.13
C THR A 52 -1.96 -6.45 5.77
N GLY A 53 -2.82 -7.07 6.56
CA GLY A 53 -2.49 -8.32 7.25
C GLY A 53 -3.69 -8.89 8.00
N THR A 54 -3.56 -10.16 8.36
CA THR A 54 -4.53 -10.93 9.14
C THR A 54 -3.83 -11.53 10.35
N THR A 55 -4.52 -11.57 11.50
CA THR A 55 -4.05 -12.33 12.66
C THR A 55 -4.51 -13.77 12.46
N HIS A 56 -3.60 -14.64 12.01
CA HIS A 56 -3.91 -16.02 11.67
C HIS A 56 -4.01 -16.90 12.94
N VAL A 57 -5.22 -17.27 13.32
CA VAL A 57 -5.47 -18.29 14.36
C VAL A 57 -5.74 -19.61 13.67
N ALA A 58 -4.80 -20.56 13.80
CA ALA A 58 -4.86 -21.83 13.10
C ALA A 58 -6.12 -22.63 13.45
N ARG A 59 -6.71 -23.28 12.44
CA ARG A 59 -7.95 -24.07 12.56
C ARG A 59 -7.76 -25.47 11.99
N ALA A 60 -8.55 -26.43 12.46
CA ALA A 60 -8.45 -27.84 12.02
C ALA A 60 -8.77 -28.00 10.53
N GLU A 61 -9.65 -27.15 10.01
CA GLU A 61 -10.08 -27.07 8.62
C GLU A 61 -8.96 -26.63 7.66
N GLU A 62 -7.83 -26.14 8.19
CA GLU A 62 -6.67 -25.73 7.40
C GLU A 62 -5.71 -26.91 7.11
N TRP A 63 -5.99 -28.09 7.69
CA TRP A 63 -5.25 -29.32 7.44
C TRP A 63 -5.98 -30.25 6.47
N PRO A 64 -5.29 -30.90 5.50
CA PRO A 64 -3.86 -30.81 5.19
C PRO A 64 -3.48 -29.62 4.31
N ILE A 65 -4.48 -28.91 3.79
CA ILE A 65 -4.31 -27.80 2.86
C ILE A 65 -5.28 -26.70 3.29
N MET A 66 -4.74 -25.51 3.54
CA MET A 66 -5.50 -24.34 3.93
C MET A 66 -6.41 -23.86 2.78
N PRO A 67 -7.72 -23.66 3.03
CA PRO A 67 -8.58 -22.94 2.09
C PRO A 67 -8.15 -21.48 1.91
N THR A 68 -8.55 -20.84 0.82
CA THR A 68 -8.18 -19.45 0.53
C THR A 68 -8.75 -18.47 1.56
N GLU A 69 -7.88 -17.64 2.14
CA GLU A 69 -8.24 -16.43 2.89
C GLU A 69 -7.94 -15.18 2.04
N TRP A 70 -8.88 -14.24 2.00
CA TRP A 70 -8.81 -13.06 1.13
C TRP A 70 -8.53 -11.79 1.93
N VAL A 71 -7.59 -10.98 1.44
CA VAL A 71 -7.33 -9.61 1.91
C VAL A 71 -7.27 -8.69 0.69
N HIS A 72 -8.01 -7.57 0.73
CA HIS A 72 -8.10 -6.64 -0.38
C HIS A 72 -7.91 -5.19 0.09
N ALA A 73 -7.35 -4.37 -0.79
CA ALA A 73 -7.35 -2.92 -0.68
C ALA A 73 -7.84 -2.32 -2.01
N LEU A 74 -8.58 -1.22 -1.96
CA LEU A 74 -9.14 -0.56 -3.13
C LEU A 74 -8.65 0.89 -3.18
N LEU A 75 -7.96 1.25 -4.25
CA LEU A 75 -7.69 2.64 -4.62
C LEU A 75 -8.86 3.13 -5.46
N LYS A 76 -9.69 3.98 -4.88
CA LYS A 76 -10.87 4.53 -5.54
C LYS A 76 -10.65 6.01 -5.87
N PRO A 77 -10.89 6.46 -7.12
CA PRO A 77 -10.87 7.87 -7.44
C PRO A 77 -11.88 8.64 -6.58
N TRP A 78 -11.45 9.76 -6.00
CA TRP A 78 -12.28 10.62 -5.18
C TRP A 78 -12.19 12.05 -5.71
N ASN A 79 -13.30 12.58 -6.24
CA ASN A 79 -13.34 13.89 -6.91
C ASN A 79 -12.25 14.07 -8.00
N PHE A 80 -11.87 12.97 -8.66
CA PHE A 80 -10.85 12.99 -9.71
C PHE A 80 -11.43 13.28 -11.10
N PHE A 81 -12.70 12.92 -11.33
CA PHE A 81 -13.41 13.12 -12.60
C PHE A 81 -14.60 14.05 -12.38
N ASP A 82 -14.93 14.85 -13.40
CA ASP A 82 -16.10 15.75 -13.38
C ASP A 82 -17.44 15.00 -13.53
N GLU A 83 -17.39 13.79 -14.12
CA GLU A 83 -18.55 12.91 -14.27
C GLU A 83 -18.14 11.44 -14.12
N THR A 84 -19.14 10.55 -14.02
CA THR A 84 -18.90 9.10 -13.92
C THR A 84 -18.08 8.62 -15.12
N PRO A 85 -16.86 8.09 -14.93
CA PRO A 85 -15.94 7.78 -16.04
C PRO A 85 -16.47 6.68 -16.98
N THR A 86 -17.46 5.90 -16.54
CA THR A 86 -18.10 4.83 -17.31
C THR A 86 -19.40 5.24 -18.00
N LEU A 87 -19.81 6.51 -17.93
CA LEU A 87 -21.13 6.95 -18.41
C LEU A 87 -21.30 6.80 -19.94
N ASN A 88 -20.22 6.93 -20.72
CA ASN A 88 -20.26 6.95 -22.20
C ASN A 88 -19.45 5.83 -22.88
N LEU A 89 -19.36 4.65 -22.27
CA LEU A 89 -18.53 3.54 -22.80
C LEU A 89 -18.96 3.04 -24.19
N ASN A 90 -20.23 3.24 -24.58
CA ASN A 90 -20.79 2.79 -25.87
C ASN A 90 -21.18 3.96 -26.81
N GLY A 91 -20.81 5.19 -26.47
CA GLY A 91 -21.13 6.37 -27.27
C GLY A 91 -20.26 6.43 -28.53
N GLN A 92 -20.65 5.73 -29.60
CA GLN A 92 -20.24 6.16 -30.94
C GLN A 92 -20.73 7.60 -31.11
N LYS A 93 -19.81 8.55 -31.20
CA LYS A 93 -20.13 9.88 -31.74
C LYS A 93 -20.54 9.63 -33.20
N GLN A 94 -21.85 9.59 -33.46
CA GLN A 94 -22.37 9.72 -34.81
C GLN A 94 -21.90 11.10 -35.31
N GLN A 95 -20.97 11.07 -36.27
CA GLN A 95 -20.59 12.23 -37.08
C GLN A 95 -21.71 12.53 -38.07
#